data_AF-A0A661RAP7-F1
#
_entry.id   AF-A0A661RAP7-F1
#
_cell.length_a   1.000
_cell.length_b   1.000
_cell.length_c   1.000
_cell.angle_alpha   90.00
_cell.angle_beta   90.00
_cell.angle_gamma   90.00
#
_symmetry.space_group_name_H-M   'P 1'
#
loop_
_entity.id
_entity.type
_entity.pdbx_description
1 polymer ?
#
loop_
_entity_poly.entity_id
_entity_poly.type
_entity_poly.pdbx_seq_one_letter_code
_entity_poly.pdbx_strand_id
1 'polypeptide(L)'
;MVTAYFVFIPPVVFFFTLKWMPQQTGESLWLKLCIYFLPVLALAVMWTSQADRSLFLNIRDFLLLSNRVGEKINDFYYRYTLYPAQSFKSLDQKLLRTCTLSRVRDEVVARRIETQLLRYDYLPVRPDIPVDLEVSGSENTLVFKHEGITVLQTTLKDFLYNPRKVLRDFSIKTDRFAVFRLATIFSLLIGFPLTLYIIGYAMFRFLLRCFLGSLSSSAVAAILCFSTGLASLVPVYCGRAETINSVQLPEALSSLQWQKRVAALRTVVRSGQDIGNFPGYRRMLVSRHVPERYWLAKALGVSRRPETYQDLLALLDDPNANVVCMAFQGLGQRGDRRAEKDILKRIRASNHWYEQWYAYRALRALGWKQKRSK
;
A
#
# COMPACT_ATOMS: atom_id res chain seq x y z
N MET A 1 14.18 13.10 18.15
CA MET A 1 12.80 13.31 17.67
C MET A 1 12.82 13.51 16.16
N VAL A 2 12.17 12.66 15.36
CA VAL A 2 12.11 12.81 13.89
C VAL A 2 11.42 14.12 13.46
N THR A 3 10.50 14.61 14.29
CA THR A 3 9.81 15.89 14.08
C THR A 3 10.73 17.10 14.07
N ALA A 4 11.88 17.05 14.75
CA ALA A 4 12.85 18.14 14.77
C ALA A 4 13.40 18.45 13.37
N TYR A 5 13.58 17.43 12.51
CA TYR A 5 14.03 17.65 11.13
C TYR A 5 13.12 18.58 10.35
N PHE A 6 11.80 18.48 10.54
CA PHE A 6 10.83 19.32 9.85
C PHE A 6 10.80 20.76 10.39
N VAL A 7 11.29 21.00 11.60
CA VAL A 7 11.36 22.34 12.19
C VAL A 7 12.67 23.03 11.84
N PHE A 8 13.79 22.31 11.88
CA PHE A 8 15.12 22.92 11.72
C PHE A 8 15.64 22.95 10.29
N ILE A 9 15.37 21.92 9.48
CA ILE A 9 15.92 21.86 8.11
C ILE A 9 15.37 23.01 7.24
N PRO A 10 14.05 23.28 7.17
CA PRO A 10 13.55 24.30 6.25
C PRO A 10 14.09 25.72 6.53
N PRO A 11 14.13 26.23 7.77
CA PRO A 11 14.71 27.55 8.06
C PRO A 11 16.21 27.62 7.74
N VAL A 12 16.97 26.57 8.04
CA VAL A 12 18.41 26.50 7.75
C VAL A 12 18.64 26.53 6.24
N VAL A 13 17.95 25.67 5.49
CA VAL A 13 18.04 25.63 4.02
C VAL A 13 17.61 26.97 3.43
N PHE A 14 16.52 27.56 3.92
CA PHE A 14 16.03 28.87 3.47
C PHE A 14 17.07 29.97 3.70
N PHE A 15 17.66 30.04 4.90
CA PHE A 15 18.69 31.01 5.25
C PHE A 15 19.91 30.90 4.34
N PHE A 16 20.45 29.68 4.16
CA PHE A 16 21.61 29.47 3.29
C PHE A 16 21.27 29.73 1.81
N THR A 17 20.04 29.40 1.38
CA THR A 17 19.58 29.71 0.02
C THR A 17 19.57 31.21 -0.22
N LEU A 18 18.98 32.00 0.69
CA LEU A 18 18.97 33.46 0.59
C LEU A 18 20.38 34.05 0.57
N LYS A 19 21.27 33.53 1.43
CA LYS A 19 22.66 33.98 1.52
C LYS A 19 23.45 33.78 0.22
N TRP A 20 23.15 32.72 -0.53
CA TRP A 20 23.85 32.38 -1.78
C TRP A 20 23.11 32.81 -3.04
N MET A 21 21.94 33.43 -2.91
CA MET A 21 21.14 33.86 -4.04
C MET A 21 21.72 35.17 -4.62
N PRO A 22 22.11 35.22 -5.91
CA PRO A 22 22.61 36.44 -6.52
C PRO A 22 21.49 37.50 -6.61
N GLN A 23 21.86 38.78 -6.51
CA GLN A 23 20.92 39.89 -6.66
C GLN A 23 20.20 39.80 -8.00
N GLN A 24 18.85 39.79 -7.96
CA GLN A 24 18.04 39.73 -9.18
C GLN A 24 17.87 41.13 -9.76
N THR A 25 18.36 41.34 -10.99
CA THR A 25 18.20 42.60 -11.72
C THR A 25 16.99 42.56 -12.67
N GLY A 26 16.11 43.56 -12.55
CA GLY A 26 15.43 44.23 -13.66
C GLY A 26 14.35 43.53 -14.50
N GLU A 27 14.04 42.25 -14.30
CA GLU A 27 13.00 41.55 -15.08
C GLU A 27 11.66 41.49 -14.33
N SER A 28 10.53 41.52 -15.06
CA SER A 28 9.21 41.54 -14.43
C SER A 28 8.91 40.25 -13.65
N LEU A 29 8.66 40.42 -12.35
CA LEU A 29 8.41 39.33 -11.40
C LEU A 29 7.23 38.46 -11.87
N TRP A 30 6.18 39.09 -12.40
CA TRP A 30 4.96 38.43 -12.87
C TRP A 30 5.20 37.46 -14.04
N LEU A 31 6.00 37.85 -15.04
CA LEU A 31 6.30 36.95 -16.17
C LEU A 31 7.06 35.71 -15.71
N LYS A 32 8.02 35.88 -14.81
CA LYS A 32 8.76 34.77 -14.20
C LYS A 32 7.85 33.83 -13.44
N LEU A 33 6.99 34.38 -12.57
CA LEU A 33 6.02 33.59 -11.81
C LEU A 33 5.12 32.77 -12.75
N CYS A 34 4.62 33.37 -13.83
CA CYS A 34 3.82 32.64 -14.82
C CYS A 34 4.60 31.49 -15.47
N ILE A 35 5.85 31.72 -15.92
CA ILE A 35 6.68 30.69 -16.57
C ILE A 35 6.93 29.50 -15.63
N TYR A 36 7.16 29.74 -14.34
CA TYR A 36 7.49 28.67 -13.39
C TYR A 36 6.26 27.95 -12.82
N PHE A 37 5.21 28.69 -12.45
CA PHE A 37 4.08 28.13 -11.71
C PHE A 37 2.97 27.59 -12.60
N LEU A 38 2.68 28.24 -13.72
CA LEU A 38 1.53 27.87 -14.55
C LEU A 38 1.66 26.45 -15.13
N PRO A 39 2.82 26.01 -15.64
CA PRO A 39 2.98 24.64 -16.13
C PRO A 39 2.82 23.59 -15.03
N VAL A 40 3.35 23.83 -13.84
CA VAL A 40 3.22 22.93 -12.69
C VAL A 40 1.77 22.81 -12.26
N LEU A 41 1.06 23.95 -12.17
CA LEU A 41 -0.35 23.99 -11.81
C LEU A 41 -1.20 23.26 -12.86
N ALA A 42 -0.95 23.50 -14.15
CA ALA A 42 -1.64 22.83 -15.25
C ALA A 42 -1.41 21.31 -15.21
N LEU A 43 -0.16 20.86 -15.03
CA LEU A 43 0.15 19.44 -14.86
C LEU A 43 -0.56 18.84 -13.64
N ALA A 44 -0.61 19.56 -12.52
CA ALA A 44 -1.30 19.09 -11.32
C ALA A 44 -2.81 18.91 -11.58
N VAL A 45 -3.46 19.86 -12.25
CA VAL A 45 -4.88 19.75 -12.63
C VAL A 45 -5.11 18.58 -13.59
N MET A 46 -4.23 18.41 -14.60
CA MET A 46 -4.36 17.31 -15.56
C MET A 46 -4.16 15.95 -14.87
N TRP A 47 -3.14 15.78 -14.04
CA TRP A 47 -2.90 14.54 -13.32
C TRP A 47 -4.00 14.20 -12.31
N THR A 48 -4.48 15.19 -11.56
CA THR A 48 -5.58 15.00 -10.61
C THR A 48 -6.89 14.63 -11.31
N SER A 49 -7.15 15.17 -12.50
CA SER A 49 -8.32 14.76 -13.33
C SER A 49 -8.30 13.28 -13.73
N GLN A 50 -7.11 12.66 -13.80
CA GLN A 50 -6.94 11.25 -14.15
C GLN A 50 -6.81 10.34 -12.92
N ALA A 51 -6.74 10.91 -11.71
CA ALA A 51 -6.54 10.17 -10.48
C ALA A 51 -7.79 9.38 -10.08
N ASP A 52 -7.84 8.11 -10.48
CA ASP A 52 -8.85 7.16 -10.03
C ASP A 52 -8.26 6.11 -9.08
N ARG A 53 -9.10 5.22 -8.56
CA ARG A 53 -8.66 4.11 -7.69
C ARG A 53 -7.76 3.10 -8.40
N SER A 54 -7.69 3.12 -9.73
CA SER A 54 -6.94 2.16 -10.54
C SER A 54 -5.64 2.72 -11.11
N LEU A 55 -5.36 4.02 -10.95
CA LEU A 55 -4.22 4.72 -11.55
C LEU A 55 -2.91 4.02 -11.23
N PHE A 56 -2.64 3.73 -9.95
CA PHE A 56 -1.43 3.02 -9.55
C PHE A 56 -1.33 1.62 -10.17
N LEU A 57 -2.45 0.88 -10.21
CA LEU A 57 -2.48 -0.46 -10.81
C LEU A 57 -2.22 -0.40 -12.31
N ASN A 58 -2.83 0.54 -13.04
CA ASN A 58 -2.65 0.70 -14.48
C ASN A 58 -1.20 1.10 -14.80
N ILE A 59 -0.63 2.06 -14.05
CA ILE A 59 0.79 2.46 -14.20
C ILE A 59 1.71 1.28 -13.94
N ARG A 60 1.52 0.56 -12.82
CA ARG A 60 2.33 -0.60 -12.47
C ARG A 60 2.23 -1.69 -13.53
N ASP A 61 1.02 -2.03 -13.96
CA ASP A 61 0.79 -3.12 -14.89
C ASP A 61 1.36 -2.78 -16.28
N PHE A 62 1.27 -1.52 -16.71
CA PHE A 62 1.80 -1.05 -18.00
C PHE A 62 3.32 -0.83 -17.99
N LEU A 63 3.88 -0.19 -16.98
CA LEU A 63 5.32 0.15 -16.93
C LEU A 63 6.17 -0.98 -16.34
N LEU A 64 5.68 -1.63 -15.27
CA LEU A 64 6.46 -2.61 -14.54
C LEU A 64 6.13 -4.04 -15.00
N LEU A 65 4.87 -4.45 -15.00
CA LEU A 65 4.52 -5.86 -15.26
C LEU A 65 4.34 -6.23 -16.74
N SER A 66 4.64 -5.31 -17.66
CA SER A 66 4.61 -5.56 -19.11
C SER A 66 5.92 -6.13 -19.66
N ASN A 67 7.00 -6.05 -18.88
CA ASN A 67 8.34 -6.40 -19.31
C ASN A 67 9.19 -6.93 -18.14
N ARG A 68 10.21 -7.73 -18.45
CA ARG A 68 11.04 -8.41 -17.43
C ARG A 68 11.83 -7.48 -16.51
N VAL A 69 12.26 -6.32 -17.01
CA VAL A 69 13.04 -5.37 -16.20
C VAL A 69 12.13 -4.75 -15.14
N GLY A 70 10.95 -4.32 -15.55
CA GLY A 70 9.92 -3.80 -14.66
C GLY A 70 9.44 -4.82 -13.63
N GLU A 71 9.29 -6.09 -14.01
CA GLU A 71 8.98 -7.19 -13.08
C GLU A 71 10.04 -7.30 -11.98
N LYS A 72 11.34 -7.24 -12.32
CA LYS A 72 12.42 -7.25 -11.32
C LYS A 72 12.37 -6.05 -10.37
N ILE A 73 12.03 -4.86 -10.87
CA ILE A 73 11.86 -3.65 -10.05
C ILE A 73 10.69 -3.84 -9.07
N ASN A 74 9.56 -4.36 -9.56
CA ASN A 74 8.41 -4.70 -8.73
C ASN A 74 8.79 -5.72 -7.66
N ASP A 75 9.50 -6.78 -8.01
CA ASP A 75 9.89 -7.83 -7.07
C ASP A 75 10.87 -7.30 -6.02
N PHE A 76 11.80 -6.44 -6.39
CA PHE A 76 12.65 -5.72 -5.44
C PHE A 76 11.81 -4.88 -4.46
N TYR A 77 10.84 -4.12 -4.96
CA TYR A 77 9.94 -3.33 -4.12
C TYR A 77 9.19 -4.21 -3.11
N TYR A 78 8.54 -5.27 -3.55
CA TYR A 78 7.76 -6.15 -2.67
C TYR A 78 8.65 -6.98 -1.73
N ARG A 79 9.91 -7.25 -2.10
CA ARG A 79 10.85 -7.95 -1.23
C ARG A 79 11.36 -7.08 -0.08
N TYR A 80 11.62 -5.79 -0.33
CA TYR A 80 12.41 -4.97 0.59
C TYR A 80 11.67 -3.82 1.26
N THR A 81 10.47 -3.42 0.85
CA THR A 81 9.85 -2.19 1.37
C THR A 81 8.96 -2.38 2.60
N LEU A 82 8.31 -3.54 2.76
CA LEU A 82 7.33 -3.74 3.84
C LEU A 82 7.96 -3.89 5.22
N TYR A 83 9.16 -4.47 5.29
CA TYR A 83 9.90 -4.61 6.54
C TYR A 83 10.39 -3.25 7.08
N PRO A 84 11.07 -2.39 6.31
CA PRO A 84 11.40 -1.03 6.74
C PRO A 84 10.16 -0.21 7.13
N ALA A 85 9.06 -0.34 6.37
CA ALA A 85 7.81 0.35 6.69
C ALA A 85 7.25 -0.03 8.06
N GLN A 86 7.58 -1.21 8.59
CA GLN A 86 7.14 -1.66 9.92
C GLN A 86 7.67 -0.78 11.06
N SER A 87 8.85 -0.15 10.88
CA SER A 87 9.52 0.64 11.93
C SER A 87 8.75 1.90 12.35
N PHE A 88 7.94 2.47 11.45
CA PHE A 88 7.24 3.73 11.69
C PHE A 88 5.71 3.58 11.61
N LYS A 89 5.17 2.36 11.48
CA LYS A 89 3.73 2.09 11.53
C LYS A 89 3.17 2.39 12.92
N SER A 90 1.96 2.93 12.98
CA SER A 90 1.20 2.97 14.23
C SER A 90 0.81 1.56 14.67
N LEU A 91 0.50 1.37 15.95
CA LEU A 91 0.07 0.06 16.46
C LEU A 91 -1.15 -0.48 15.69
N ASP A 92 -2.09 0.37 15.32
CA ASP A 92 -3.26 -0.01 14.50
C ASP A 92 -2.92 -0.46 13.07
N GLN A 93 -1.77 -0.04 12.54
CA GLN A 93 -1.31 -0.47 11.22
C GLN A 93 -0.48 -1.77 11.27
N LYS A 94 -0.05 -2.20 12.46
CA LYS A 94 0.69 -3.45 12.63
C LYS A 94 -0.24 -4.66 12.50
N LEU A 95 0.24 -5.71 11.82
CA LEU A 95 -0.48 -6.97 11.66
C LEU A 95 -0.67 -7.69 13.00
N LEU A 96 0.41 -7.75 13.78
CA LEU A 96 0.47 -8.36 15.10
C LEU A 96 1.03 -7.32 16.07
N ARG A 97 0.48 -7.30 17.28
CA ARG A 97 0.99 -6.52 18.41
C ARG A 97 1.26 -7.46 19.56
N THR A 98 2.24 -7.15 20.39
CA THR A 98 2.50 -7.95 21.60
C THR A 98 1.83 -7.32 22.81
N CYS A 99 1.35 -8.16 23.74
CA CYS A 99 0.84 -7.68 25.00
C CYS A 99 1.25 -8.55 26.19
N THR A 100 1.15 -7.98 27.39
CA THR A 100 1.26 -8.74 28.64
C THR A 100 0.11 -8.37 29.59
N LEU A 101 -0.38 -9.39 30.29
CA LEU A 101 -1.44 -9.30 31.30
C LEU A 101 -0.93 -9.69 32.69
N SER A 102 0.39 -9.80 32.86
CA SER A 102 1.06 -10.31 34.08
C SER A 102 0.74 -9.52 35.35
N ARG A 103 0.25 -8.29 35.22
CA ARG A 103 -0.11 -7.40 36.34
C ARG A 103 -1.63 -7.26 36.55
N VAL A 104 -2.42 -8.16 35.96
CA VAL A 104 -3.85 -8.31 36.26
C VAL A 104 -4.00 -9.41 37.31
N ARG A 105 -4.45 -9.05 38.51
CA ARG A 105 -4.48 -9.98 39.67
C ARG A 105 -5.55 -11.07 39.54
N ASP A 106 -6.65 -10.78 38.87
CA ASP A 106 -7.78 -11.69 38.70
C ASP A 106 -7.66 -12.49 37.39
N GLU A 107 -7.57 -13.82 37.50
CA GLU A 107 -7.45 -14.71 36.34
C GLU A 107 -8.66 -14.68 35.42
N VAL A 108 -9.87 -14.55 35.95
CA VAL A 108 -11.11 -14.53 35.16
C VAL A 108 -11.14 -13.26 34.32
N VAL A 109 -10.76 -12.14 34.93
CA VAL A 109 -10.62 -10.85 34.25
C VAL A 109 -9.54 -10.91 33.19
N ALA A 110 -8.36 -11.48 33.52
CA ALA A 110 -7.26 -11.65 32.59
C ALA A 110 -7.68 -12.47 31.35
N ARG A 111 -8.38 -13.59 31.52
CA ARG A 111 -8.89 -14.42 30.40
C ARG A 111 -9.90 -13.68 29.52
N ARG A 112 -10.77 -12.86 30.12
CA ARG A 112 -11.74 -12.03 29.36
C ARG A 112 -11.02 -10.99 28.50
N ILE A 113 -10.03 -10.31 29.08
CA ILE A 113 -9.19 -9.33 28.38
C ILE A 113 -8.40 -10.01 27.26
N GLU A 114 -7.73 -11.13 27.56
CA GLU A 114 -6.94 -11.92 26.61
C GLU A 114 -7.78 -12.32 25.39
N THR A 115 -8.98 -12.83 25.63
CA THR A 115 -9.91 -13.23 24.57
C THR A 115 -10.25 -12.07 23.63
N GLN A 116 -10.45 -10.86 24.17
CA GLN A 116 -10.67 -9.67 23.33
C GLN A 116 -9.40 -9.26 22.61
N LEU A 117 -8.26 -9.20 23.29
CA LEU A 117 -6.98 -8.82 22.69
C LEU A 117 -6.59 -9.73 21.50
N LEU A 118 -6.76 -11.05 21.62
CA LEU A 118 -6.51 -11.99 20.53
C LEU A 118 -7.43 -11.77 19.31
N ARG A 119 -8.67 -11.32 19.52
CA ARG A 119 -9.59 -10.95 18.42
C ARG A 119 -9.08 -9.74 17.64
N TYR A 120 -8.31 -8.86 18.29
CA TYR A 120 -7.70 -7.68 17.70
C TYR A 120 -6.20 -7.85 17.42
N ASP A 121 -5.70 -9.09 17.34
CA ASP A 121 -4.31 -9.41 16.98
C ASP A 121 -3.25 -8.90 17.98
N TYR A 122 -3.64 -8.72 19.24
CA TYR A 122 -2.71 -8.55 20.36
C TYR A 122 -2.38 -9.92 20.94
N LEU A 123 -1.13 -10.34 20.80
CA LEU A 123 -0.61 -11.63 21.20
C LEU A 123 0.01 -11.54 22.60
N PRO A 124 -0.52 -12.29 23.58
CA PRO A 124 0.11 -12.42 24.89
C PRO A 124 1.49 -13.06 24.77
N VAL A 125 2.50 -12.38 25.29
CA VAL A 125 3.88 -12.88 25.39
C VAL A 125 4.35 -12.88 26.84
N ARG A 126 5.53 -13.46 27.08
CA ARG A 126 6.15 -13.51 28.40
C ARG A 126 6.50 -12.10 28.90
N PRO A 127 6.43 -11.85 30.22
CA PRO A 127 6.56 -10.50 30.79
C PRO A 127 7.98 -9.92 30.76
N ASP A 128 8.98 -10.73 30.45
CA ASP A 128 10.40 -10.37 30.35
C ASP A 128 10.79 -9.69 29.03
N ILE A 129 9.87 -9.64 28.06
CA ILE A 129 10.10 -9.07 26.73
C ILE A 129 9.41 -7.70 26.65
N PRO A 130 10.04 -6.68 26.02
CA PRO A 130 9.35 -5.44 25.68
C PRO A 130 8.09 -5.70 24.83
N VAL A 131 6.94 -5.15 25.26
CA VAL A 131 5.65 -5.33 24.58
C VAL A 131 5.06 -4.03 24.08
N ASP A 132 4.22 -4.12 23.04
CA ASP A 132 3.47 -2.96 22.53
C ASP A 132 2.41 -2.48 23.54
N LEU A 133 1.80 -3.39 24.32
CA LEU A 133 0.75 -3.09 25.29
C LEU A 133 0.92 -3.88 26.60
N GLU A 134 1.09 -3.19 27.72
CA GLU A 134 0.96 -3.78 29.04
C GLU A 134 -0.40 -3.39 29.65
N VAL A 135 -1.17 -4.38 30.10
CA VAL A 135 -2.42 -4.14 30.83
C VAL A 135 -2.21 -4.53 32.29
N SER A 136 -2.61 -3.64 33.19
CA SER A 136 -2.52 -3.82 34.63
C SER A 136 -3.78 -3.33 35.33
N GLY A 137 -4.05 -3.82 36.55
CA GLY A 137 -5.16 -3.36 37.37
C GLY A 137 -6.24 -4.42 37.63
N SER A 138 -7.48 -3.95 37.86
CA SER A 138 -8.65 -4.74 38.24
C SER A 138 -9.89 -4.38 37.40
N GLU A 139 -11.05 -4.98 37.68
CA GLU A 139 -12.29 -4.75 36.93
C GLU A 139 -12.68 -3.26 36.82
N ASN A 140 -12.57 -2.52 37.92
CA ASN A 140 -13.00 -1.13 37.98
C ASN A 140 -11.95 -0.17 37.43
N THR A 141 -10.69 -0.60 37.28
CA THR A 141 -9.62 0.25 36.79
C THR A 141 -8.57 -0.59 36.07
N LEU A 142 -8.62 -0.51 34.74
CA LEU A 142 -7.61 -1.05 33.84
C LEU A 142 -6.70 0.07 33.36
N VAL A 143 -5.39 -0.16 33.48
CA VAL A 143 -4.34 0.76 33.06
C VAL A 143 -3.58 0.15 31.89
N PHE A 144 -3.59 0.86 30.77
CA PHE A 144 -2.90 0.49 29.54
C PHE A 144 -1.60 1.29 29.46
N LYS A 145 -0.49 0.57 29.40
CA LYS A 145 0.86 1.14 29.40
C LYS A 145 1.60 0.79 28.10
N HIS A 146 2.47 1.69 27.70
CA HIS A 146 3.41 1.50 26.59
C HIS A 146 4.81 1.89 27.08
N GLU A 147 5.78 0.98 26.96
CA GLU A 147 7.15 1.20 27.46
C GLU A 147 7.17 1.66 28.94
N GLY A 148 6.31 1.06 29.78
CA GLY A 148 6.18 1.38 31.20
C GLY A 148 5.40 2.66 31.54
N ILE A 149 5.10 3.50 30.54
CA ILE A 149 4.36 4.76 30.72
C ILE A 149 2.86 4.50 30.62
N THR A 150 2.08 5.03 31.57
CA THR A 150 0.61 4.99 31.50
C THR A 150 0.10 5.89 30.38
N VAL A 151 -0.61 5.29 29.42
CA VAL A 151 -1.15 5.98 28.24
C VAL A 151 -2.65 6.22 28.37
N LEU A 152 -3.36 5.22 28.89
CA LEU A 152 -4.82 5.23 28.98
C LEU A 152 -5.29 4.50 30.24
N GLN A 153 -6.33 5.02 30.87
CA GLN A 153 -7.05 4.35 31.95
C GLN A 153 -8.51 4.15 31.51
N THR A 154 -9.07 2.98 31.81
CA THR A 154 -10.44 2.59 31.44
C THR A 154 -10.98 1.57 32.46
N THR A 155 -12.21 1.10 32.28
CA THR A 155 -12.79 0.00 33.08
C THR A 155 -12.88 -1.28 32.25
N LEU A 156 -13.01 -2.43 32.89
CA LEU A 156 -13.27 -3.68 32.18
C LEU A 156 -14.58 -3.60 31.37
N LYS A 157 -15.62 -3.01 31.96
CA LYS A 157 -16.93 -2.84 31.30
C LYS A 157 -16.81 -2.04 30.00
N ASP A 158 -16.12 -0.90 30.05
CA ASP A 158 -15.96 -0.03 28.88
C ASP A 158 -15.08 -0.67 27.81
N PHE A 159 -13.99 -1.34 28.23
CA PHE A 159 -13.12 -2.06 27.31
C PHE A 159 -13.86 -3.20 26.62
N LEU A 160 -14.66 -4.00 27.34
CA LEU A 160 -15.42 -5.09 26.75
C LEU A 160 -16.59 -4.59 25.86
N TYR A 161 -17.17 -3.44 26.19
CA TYR A 161 -18.24 -2.83 25.40
C TYR A 161 -17.73 -2.32 24.04
N ASN A 162 -16.57 -1.64 24.01
CA ASN A 162 -15.99 -1.16 22.75
C ASN A 162 -14.46 -1.30 22.70
N PRO A 163 -13.94 -2.54 22.54
CA PRO A 163 -12.51 -2.80 22.57
C PRO A 163 -11.78 -2.07 21.42
N ARG A 164 -12.42 -1.99 20.25
CA ARG A 164 -11.85 -1.33 19.07
C ARG A 164 -11.56 0.14 19.32
N LYS A 165 -12.49 0.87 19.96
CA LYS A 165 -12.29 2.29 20.29
C LYS A 165 -11.13 2.46 21.27
N VAL A 166 -11.13 1.70 22.37
CA VAL A 166 -10.07 1.77 23.40
C VAL A 166 -8.69 1.48 22.81
N LEU A 167 -8.56 0.43 21.99
CA LEU A 167 -7.29 0.06 21.36
C LEU A 167 -6.84 1.10 20.33
N ARG A 168 -7.78 1.70 19.59
CA ARG A 168 -7.47 2.79 18.65
C ARG A 168 -7.00 4.05 19.39
N ASP A 169 -7.68 4.43 20.47
CA ASP A 169 -7.29 5.58 21.29
C ASP A 169 -5.90 5.37 21.90
N PHE A 170 -5.62 4.15 22.38
CA PHE A 170 -4.28 3.74 22.81
C PHE A 170 -3.25 3.83 21.69
N SER A 171 -3.56 3.33 20.48
CA SER A 171 -2.67 3.42 19.31
C SER A 171 -2.38 4.87 18.91
N ILE A 172 -3.36 5.77 18.97
CA ILE A 172 -3.18 7.19 18.60
C ILE A 172 -2.27 7.87 19.63
N LYS A 173 -2.50 7.64 20.93
CA LYS A 173 -1.71 8.25 22.00
C LYS A 173 -0.26 7.75 22.07
N THR A 174 0.03 6.56 21.52
CA THR A 174 1.39 5.99 21.45
C THR A 174 2.14 6.34 20.16
N ASP A 175 1.50 7.03 19.21
CA ASP A 175 2.01 7.19 17.86
C ASP A 175 3.04 8.32 17.70
N ARG A 176 4.32 7.97 17.88
CA ARG A 176 5.44 8.91 17.73
C ARG A 176 5.74 9.32 16.28
N PHE A 177 5.20 8.61 15.29
CA PHE A 177 5.56 8.77 13.88
C PHE A 177 4.43 9.34 13.00
N ALA A 178 3.32 9.77 13.59
CA ALA A 178 2.17 10.30 12.85
C ALA A 178 2.56 11.41 11.86
N VAL A 179 3.33 12.41 12.33
CA VAL A 179 3.82 13.53 11.50
C VAL A 179 4.77 13.03 10.41
N PHE A 180 5.68 12.10 10.73
CA PHE A 180 6.63 11.55 9.76
C PHE A 180 5.92 10.78 8.63
N ARG A 181 4.89 9.99 8.96
CA ARG A 181 4.07 9.30 7.95
C ARG A 181 3.29 10.28 7.08
N LEU A 182 2.70 11.32 7.67
CA LEU A 182 2.02 12.36 6.92
C LEU A 182 2.98 13.07 5.96
N ALA A 183 4.17 13.44 6.44
CA ALA A 183 5.21 14.04 5.63
C ALA A 183 5.65 13.10 4.50
N THR A 184 5.83 11.81 4.76
CA THR A 184 6.17 10.82 3.73
C THR A 184 5.12 10.75 2.63
N ILE A 185 3.82 10.77 2.99
CA ILE A 185 2.73 10.81 2.01
C ILE A 185 2.77 12.10 1.19
N PHE A 186 2.95 13.25 1.83
CA PHE A 186 3.07 14.54 1.15
C PHE A 186 4.29 14.58 0.22
N SER A 187 5.43 14.08 0.67
CA SER A 187 6.65 13.96 -0.13
C SER A 187 6.45 13.04 -1.33
N LEU A 188 5.73 11.94 -1.22
CA LEU A 188 5.46 11.04 -2.35
C LEU A 188 4.44 11.61 -3.34
N LEU A 189 3.38 12.26 -2.86
CA LEU A 189 2.29 12.75 -3.71
C LEU A 189 2.58 14.11 -4.35
N ILE A 190 3.25 15.01 -3.64
CA ILE A 190 3.49 16.39 -4.08
C ILE A 190 4.98 16.65 -4.25
N GLY A 191 5.79 16.29 -3.24
CA GLY A 191 7.22 16.56 -3.24
C GLY A 191 7.97 15.88 -4.39
N PHE A 192 7.67 14.62 -4.68
CA PHE A 192 8.37 13.82 -5.69
C PHE A 192 8.07 14.33 -7.11
N PRO A 193 6.81 14.52 -7.55
CA PRO A 193 6.53 15.13 -8.84
C PRO A 193 7.13 16.52 -9.00
N LEU A 194 7.07 17.35 -7.95
CA LEU A 194 7.66 18.70 -7.98
C LEU A 194 9.18 18.64 -8.10
N THR A 195 9.84 17.72 -7.39
CA THR A 195 11.29 17.53 -7.46
C THR A 195 11.71 17.07 -8.86
N LEU A 196 10.98 16.11 -9.46
CA LEU A 196 11.22 15.68 -10.84
C LEU A 196 11.07 16.85 -11.81
N TYR A 197 10.04 17.68 -11.64
CA TYR A 197 9.85 18.88 -12.46
C TYR A 197 11.03 19.85 -12.30
N ILE A 198 11.45 20.17 -11.07
CA ILE A 198 12.56 21.09 -10.80
C ILE A 198 13.87 20.57 -11.40
N ILE A 199 14.18 19.28 -11.24
CA ILE A 199 15.39 18.66 -11.80
C ILE A 199 15.35 18.69 -13.33
N GLY A 200 14.24 18.26 -13.93
CA GLY A 200 14.07 18.30 -15.39
C GLY A 200 14.18 19.72 -15.95
N TYR A 201 13.57 20.69 -15.24
CA TYR A 201 13.61 22.09 -15.61
C TYR A 201 15.03 22.64 -15.56
N ALA A 202 15.76 22.39 -14.46
CA ALA A 202 17.14 22.82 -14.30
C ALA A 202 18.03 22.21 -15.40
N MET A 203 17.84 20.93 -15.72
CA MET A 203 18.58 20.23 -16.77
C MET A 203 18.32 20.84 -18.15
N PHE A 204 17.05 21.02 -18.55
CA PHE A 204 16.73 21.62 -19.86
C PHE A 204 17.22 23.06 -19.94
N ARG A 205 17.01 23.86 -18.88
CA ARG A 205 17.47 25.24 -18.85
C ARG A 205 18.98 25.34 -18.96
N PHE A 206 19.72 24.47 -18.26
CA PHE A 206 21.18 24.41 -18.34
C PHE A 206 21.66 24.14 -19.77
N LEU A 207 21.09 23.15 -20.45
CA LEU A 207 21.43 22.82 -21.85
C LEU A 207 21.05 23.95 -22.82
N LEU A 208 19.88 24.54 -22.66
CA LEU A 208 19.39 25.62 -23.53
C LEU A 208 20.16 26.93 -23.33
N ARG A 209 20.77 27.14 -22.17
CA ARG A 209 21.55 28.35 -21.89
C ARG A 209 22.79 28.47 -22.78
N CYS A 210 23.27 27.36 -23.35
CA CYS A 210 24.34 27.36 -24.35
C CYS A 210 23.94 28.04 -25.67
N PHE A 211 22.64 28.12 -25.98
CA PHE A 211 22.15 28.57 -27.29
C PHE A 211 21.19 29.77 -27.21
N LEU A 212 20.52 29.96 -26.07
CA LEU A 212 19.42 30.92 -25.92
C LEU A 212 19.66 31.94 -24.80
N GLY A 213 19.00 33.09 -24.92
CA GLY A 213 18.89 34.10 -23.88
C GLY A 213 18.24 33.57 -22.59
N SER A 214 18.36 34.32 -21.48
CA SER A 214 17.94 33.85 -20.14
C SER A 214 16.44 33.60 -20.08
N LEU A 215 15.65 34.52 -20.64
CA LEU A 215 14.20 34.42 -20.68
C LEU A 215 13.74 33.29 -21.61
N SER A 216 14.30 33.23 -22.83
CA SER A 216 13.96 32.22 -23.82
C SER A 216 14.32 30.80 -23.37
N SER A 217 15.51 30.59 -22.79
CA SER A 217 15.89 29.30 -22.21
C SER A 217 14.94 28.88 -21.09
N SER A 218 14.52 29.83 -20.25
CA SER A 218 13.61 29.57 -19.13
C SER A 218 12.21 29.19 -19.61
N ALA A 219 11.68 29.88 -20.63
CA ALA A 219 10.38 29.58 -21.22
C ALA A 219 10.38 28.25 -21.98
N VAL A 220 11.40 27.99 -22.81
CA VAL A 220 11.51 26.73 -23.56
C VAL A 220 11.71 25.55 -22.63
N ALA A 221 12.51 25.68 -21.56
CA ALA A 221 12.65 24.64 -20.54
C ALA A 221 11.31 24.32 -19.83
N ALA A 222 10.49 25.34 -19.56
CA ALA A 222 9.17 25.16 -18.96
C ALA A 222 8.23 24.39 -19.90
N ILE A 223 8.24 24.71 -21.20
CA ILE A 223 7.48 23.99 -22.24
C ILE A 223 7.94 22.54 -22.34
N LEU A 224 9.25 22.28 -22.40
CA LEU A 224 9.79 20.91 -22.48
C LEU A 224 9.43 20.08 -21.24
N CYS A 225 9.49 20.67 -20.04
CA CYS A 225 9.04 20.01 -18.82
C CYS A 225 7.55 19.71 -18.84
N PHE A 226 6.73 20.68 -19.28
CA PHE A 226 5.30 20.50 -19.44
C PHE A 226 4.98 19.35 -20.40
N SER A 227 5.61 19.34 -21.58
CA SER A 227 5.45 18.28 -22.57
C SER A 227 5.89 16.91 -22.03
N THR A 228 6.99 16.86 -21.28
CA THR A 228 7.45 15.61 -20.63
C THR A 228 6.46 15.13 -19.57
N GLY A 229 5.96 16.05 -18.72
CA GLY A 229 4.93 15.76 -17.72
C GLY A 229 3.62 15.29 -18.34
N LEU A 230 3.23 15.88 -19.48
CA LEU A 230 2.05 15.46 -20.24
C LEU A 230 2.25 14.09 -20.89
N ALA A 231 3.42 13.85 -21.50
CA ALA A 231 3.77 12.55 -22.08
C ALA A 231 3.78 11.43 -21.04
N SER A 232 4.12 11.72 -19.79
CA SER A 232 4.07 10.74 -18.69
C SER A 232 2.65 10.29 -18.31
N LEU A 233 1.59 10.92 -18.83
CA LEU A 233 0.21 10.42 -18.73
C LEU A 233 -0.12 9.30 -19.73
N VAL A 234 0.70 9.08 -20.77
CA VAL A 234 0.47 8.04 -21.78
C VAL A 234 0.32 6.65 -21.16
N PRO A 235 1.19 6.19 -20.23
CA PRO A 235 1.01 4.92 -19.51
C PRO A 235 -0.34 4.80 -18.78
N VAL A 236 -0.85 5.91 -18.23
CA VAL A 236 -2.15 5.92 -17.53
C VAL A 236 -3.28 5.69 -18.53
N TYR A 237 -3.21 6.34 -19.70
CA TYR A 237 -4.22 6.21 -20.74
C TYR A 237 -4.15 4.85 -21.43
N CYS A 238 -2.97 4.41 -21.87
CA CYS A 238 -2.79 3.11 -22.53
C CYS A 238 -2.98 1.92 -21.57
N GLY A 239 -2.69 2.10 -20.28
CA GLY A 239 -2.91 1.10 -19.25
C GLY A 239 -4.36 1.00 -18.76
N ARG A 240 -5.26 1.90 -19.18
CA ARG A 240 -6.69 1.77 -18.86
C ARG A 240 -7.23 0.54 -19.53
N ALA A 241 -7.68 -0.42 -18.72
CA ALA A 241 -8.38 -1.58 -19.22
C ALA A 241 -9.66 -1.13 -19.95
N GLU A 242 -9.84 -1.67 -21.15
CA GLU A 242 -11.06 -1.52 -21.94
C GLU A 242 -12.28 -1.90 -21.08
N THR A 243 -13.38 -1.14 -21.20
CA THR A 243 -14.62 -1.47 -20.52
C THR A 243 -15.35 -2.58 -21.26
N ILE A 244 -15.14 -3.83 -20.83
CA ILE A 244 -15.83 -5.00 -21.40
C ILE A 244 -17.21 -5.15 -20.78
N ASN A 245 -18.24 -5.23 -21.62
CA ASN A 245 -19.62 -5.52 -21.21
C ASN A 245 -19.82 -7.02 -20.92
N SER A 246 -20.83 -7.37 -20.12
CA SER A 246 -21.11 -8.77 -19.74
C SER A 246 -21.32 -9.69 -20.94
N VAL A 247 -22.00 -9.20 -21.99
CA VAL A 247 -22.28 -9.95 -23.23
C VAL A 247 -20.99 -10.36 -23.97
N GLN A 248 -19.95 -9.52 -23.89
CA GLN A 248 -18.68 -9.73 -24.59
C GLN A 248 -17.67 -10.55 -23.79
N LEU A 249 -18.00 -10.94 -22.55
CA LEU A 249 -17.06 -11.64 -21.67
C LEU A 249 -16.51 -12.96 -22.25
N PRO A 250 -17.31 -13.86 -22.84
CA PRO A 250 -16.77 -15.11 -23.39
C PRO A 250 -15.71 -14.87 -24.48
N GLU A 251 -15.99 -13.92 -25.37
CA GLU A 251 -15.09 -13.55 -26.47
C GLU A 251 -13.83 -12.86 -25.93
N ALA A 252 -14.00 -11.89 -25.03
CA ALA A 252 -12.89 -11.13 -24.46
C ALA A 252 -11.94 -12.01 -23.62
N LEU A 253 -12.46 -12.98 -22.86
CA LEU A 253 -11.67 -13.97 -22.12
C LEU A 253 -10.93 -14.94 -23.05
N SER A 254 -11.44 -15.15 -24.26
CA SER A 254 -10.83 -16.03 -25.26
C SER A 254 -9.87 -15.31 -26.22
N SER A 255 -9.83 -13.98 -26.16
CA SER A 255 -9.01 -13.14 -27.04
C SER A 255 -7.53 -13.55 -27.07
N LEU A 256 -6.85 -13.32 -28.19
CA LEU A 256 -5.39 -13.48 -28.27
C LEU A 256 -4.64 -12.37 -27.52
N GLN A 257 -5.24 -11.20 -27.36
CA GLN A 257 -4.65 -10.05 -26.66
C GLN A 257 -4.81 -10.20 -25.15
N TRP A 258 -3.71 -10.24 -24.40
CA TRP A 258 -3.74 -10.43 -22.95
C TRP A 258 -4.41 -9.25 -22.23
N GLN A 259 -4.30 -8.04 -22.76
CA GLN A 259 -4.94 -6.85 -22.21
C GLN A 259 -6.47 -6.97 -22.21
N LYS A 260 -7.05 -7.51 -23.29
CA LYS A 260 -8.49 -7.79 -23.38
C LYS A 260 -8.92 -8.86 -22.37
N ARG A 261 -8.11 -9.89 -22.18
CA ARG A 261 -8.37 -10.92 -21.17
C ARG A 261 -8.30 -10.36 -19.75
N VAL A 262 -7.32 -9.51 -19.44
CA VAL A 262 -7.23 -8.78 -18.16
C VAL A 262 -8.44 -7.86 -17.94
N ALA A 263 -8.84 -7.11 -18.97
CA ALA A 263 -10.03 -6.27 -18.92
C ALA A 263 -11.30 -7.10 -18.62
N ALA A 264 -11.44 -8.25 -19.25
CA ALA A 264 -12.54 -9.18 -18.98
C ALA A 264 -12.48 -9.73 -17.54
N LEU A 265 -11.31 -10.16 -17.05
CA LEU A 265 -11.14 -10.60 -15.66
C LEU A 265 -11.49 -9.51 -14.65
N ARG A 266 -11.12 -8.25 -14.92
CA ARG A 266 -11.53 -7.08 -14.11
C ARG A 266 -13.04 -6.93 -14.09
N THR A 267 -13.70 -7.07 -15.23
CA THR A 267 -15.17 -7.04 -15.30
C THR A 267 -15.80 -8.20 -14.53
N VAL A 268 -15.26 -9.42 -14.62
CA VAL A 268 -15.74 -10.58 -13.85
C VAL A 268 -15.67 -10.29 -12.34
N VAL A 269 -14.52 -9.81 -11.85
CA VAL A 269 -14.34 -9.46 -10.43
C VAL A 269 -15.28 -8.34 -10.00
N ARG A 270 -15.42 -7.28 -10.81
CA ARG A 270 -16.26 -6.12 -10.49
C ARG A 270 -17.75 -6.48 -10.47
N SER A 271 -18.20 -7.31 -11.39
CA SER A 271 -19.60 -7.73 -11.52
C SER A 271 -19.97 -8.93 -10.65
N GLY A 272 -18.98 -9.57 -10.01
CA GLY A 272 -19.21 -10.74 -9.16
C GLY A 272 -19.59 -12.00 -9.94
N GLN A 273 -19.36 -12.03 -11.27
CA GLN A 273 -19.66 -13.21 -12.08
C GLN A 273 -18.73 -14.38 -11.72
N ASP A 274 -19.26 -15.59 -11.83
CA ASP A 274 -18.47 -16.80 -11.60
C ASP A 274 -17.56 -17.07 -12.80
N ILE A 275 -16.25 -16.88 -12.62
CA ILE A 275 -15.25 -17.19 -13.65
C ILE A 275 -15.34 -18.66 -14.14
N GLY A 276 -15.85 -19.56 -13.29
CA GLY A 276 -16.11 -20.95 -13.63
C GLY A 276 -17.04 -21.17 -14.83
N ASN A 277 -17.87 -20.17 -15.18
CA ASN A 277 -18.72 -20.20 -16.38
C ASN A 277 -17.94 -20.07 -17.70
N PHE A 278 -16.66 -19.70 -17.66
CA PHE A 278 -15.89 -19.37 -18.85
C PHE A 278 -14.64 -20.26 -18.96
N PRO A 279 -14.73 -21.46 -19.55
CA PRO A 279 -13.63 -22.42 -19.60
C PRO A 279 -12.30 -21.85 -20.13
N GLY A 280 -12.38 -20.83 -20.98
CA GLY A 280 -11.25 -20.09 -21.51
C GLY A 280 -10.32 -19.47 -20.45
N TYR A 281 -10.73 -19.36 -19.17
CA TYR A 281 -9.83 -18.82 -18.15
C TYR A 281 -8.62 -19.70 -17.87
N ARG A 282 -8.71 -21.02 -18.06
CA ARG A 282 -7.67 -21.97 -17.63
C ARG A 282 -6.31 -21.70 -18.28
N ARG A 283 -6.30 -21.24 -19.54
CA ARG A 283 -5.04 -20.85 -20.24
C ARG A 283 -4.27 -19.75 -19.51
N MET A 284 -4.96 -18.92 -18.73
CA MET A 284 -4.36 -17.80 -18.02
C MET A 284 -3.63 -18.24 -16.76
N LEU A 285 -3.84 -19.47 -16.25
CA LEU A 285 -3.09 -20.02 -15.11
C LEU A 285 -1.59 -20.07 -15.40
N VAL A 286 -1.22 -20.38 -16.64
CA VAL A 286 0.17 -20.49 -17.10
C VAL A 286 0.59 -19.34 -18.02
N SER A 287 -0.18 -18.24 -18.04
CA SER A 287 0.17 -17.11 -18.90
C SER A 287 1.53 -16.53 -18.52
N ARG A 288 2.35 -16.13 -19.49
CA ARG A 288 3.59 -15.38 -19.23
C ARG A 288 3.34 -14.01 -18.58
N HIS A 289 2.12 -13.46 -18.71
CA HIS A 289 1.77 -12.13 -18.24
C HIS A 289 1.29 -12.18 -16.79
N VAL A 290 2.09 -11.64 -15.87
CA VAL A 290 1.73 -11.50 -14.44
C VAL A 290 0.35 -10.84 -14.24
N PRO A 291 -0.04 -9.80 -15.02
CA PRO A 291 -1.37 -9.21 -14.93
C PRO A 291 -2.53 -10.20 -15.07
N GLU A 292 -2.41 -11.17 -15.96
CA GLU A 292 -3.46 -12.19 -16.15
C GLU A 292 -3.57 -13.11 -14.96
N ARG A 293 -2.43 -13.63 -14.48
CA ARG A 293 -2.40 -14.58 -13.36
C ARG A 293 -2.91 -13.95 -12.07
N TYR A 294 -2.54 -12.70 -11.77
CA TYR A 294 -3.00 -12.04 -10.55
C TYR A 294 -4.49 -11.67 -10.61
N TRP A 295 -5.00 -11.19 -11.75
CA TRP A 295 -6.43 -10.89 -11.88
C TRP A 295 -7.26 -12.18 -11.90
N LEU A 296 -6.71 -13.26 -12.46
CA LEU A 296 -7.33 -14.58 -12.41
C LEU A 296 -7.44 -15.07 -10.96
N ALA A 297 -6.39 -14.94 -10.14
CA ALA A 297 -6.44 -15.27 -8.72
C ALA A 297 -7.60 -14.56 -7.99
N LYS A 298 -7.80 -13.26 -8.29
CA LYS A 298 -8.95 -12.50 -7.76
C LYS A 298 -10.29 -13.05 -8.26
N ALA A 299 -10.41 -13.35 -9.55
CA ALA A 299 -11.64 -13.89 -10.14
C ALA A 299 -12.00 -15.27 -9.56
N LEU A 300 -11.01 -16.15 -9.38
CA LEU A 300 -11.18 -17.46 -8.74
C LEU A 300 -11.58 -17.36 -7.26
N GLY A 301 -11.17 -16.27 -6.57
CA GLY A 301 -11.60 -15.97 -5.21
C GLY A 301 -13.09 -15.66 -5.07
N VAL A 302 -13.72 -15.15 -6.13
CA VAL A 302 -15.17 -14.90 -6.19
C VAL A 302 -15.94 -16.20 -6.42
N SER A 303 -15.41 -17.09 -7.25
CA SER A 303 -16.05 -18.37 -7.57
C SER A 303 -16.26 -19.25 -6.33
N ARG A 304 -17.27 -20.11 -6.39
CA ARG A 304 -17.58 -21.13 -5.36
C ARG A 304 -17.49 -22.56 -5.87
N ARG A 305 -17.10 -22.75 -7.14
CA ARG A 305 -16.99 -24.09 -7.73
C ARG A 305 -15.80 -24.87 -7.17
N PRO A 306 -15.88 -26.21 -7.09
CA PRO A 306 -14.77 -27.04 -6.62
C PRO A 306 -13.53 -26.96 -7.53
N GLU A 307 -13.69 -26.92 -8.84
CA GLU A 307 -12.58 -26.88 -9.79
C GLU A 307 -11.77 -25.57 -9.70
N THR A 308 -12.46 -24.43 -9.49
CA THR A 308 -11.80 -23.13 -9.33
C THR A 308 -11.02 -23.01 -8.02
N TYR A 309 -11.34 -23.85 -7.02
CA TYR A 309 -10.54 -23.95 -5.79
C TYR A 309 -9.15 -24.55 -6.06
N GLN A 310 -9.10 -25.63 -6.84
CA GLN A 310 -7.82 -26.28 -7.18
C GLN A 310 -6.96 -25.36 -8.05
N ASP A 311 -7.58 -24.68 -9.02
CA ASP A 311 -6.89 -23.71 -9.87
C ASP A 311 -6.35 -22.52 -9.04
N LEU A 312 -7.07 -22.08 -8.00
CA LEU A 312 -6.61 -21.04 -7.08
C LEU A 312 -5.46 -21.50 -6.17
N LEU A 313 -5.52 -22.75 -5.68
CA LEU A 313 -4.43 -23.33 -4.90
C LEU A 313 -3.14 -23.44 -5.71
N ALA A 314 -3.22 -23.78 -7.00
CA ALA A 314 -2.06 -23.83 -7.89
C ALA A 314 -1.35 -22.48 -8.01
N LEU A 315 -2.08 -21.36 -7.96
CA LEU A 315 -1.50 -20.01 -8.01
C LEU A 315 -0.74 -19.61 -6.74
N LEU A 316 -0.79 -20.41 -5.67
CA LEU A 316 0.07 -20.21 -4.50
C LEU A 316 1.54 -20.60 -4.77
N ASP A 317 1.80 -21.34 -5.84
CA ASP A 317 3.14 -21.78 -6.24
C ASP A 317 3.68 -20.94 -7.41
N ASP A 318 3.03 -19.80 -7.71
CA ASP A 318 3.45 -18.85 -8.75
C ASP A 318 4.80 -18.20 -8.39
N PRO A 319 5.72 -18.01 -9.36
CA PRO A 319 6.99 -17.35 -9.08
C PRO A 319 6.85 -15.86 -8.73
N ASN A 320 5.72 -15.21 -9.08
CA ASN A 320 5.51 -13.81 -8.80
C ASN A 320 4.70 -13.59 -7.52
N ALA A 321 5.30 -12.88 -6.55
CA ALA A 321 4.70 -12.61 -5.24
C ALA A 321 3.34 -11.90 -5.31
N ASN A 322 3.07 -11.06 -6.34
CA ASN A 322 1.76 -10.43 -6.48
C ASN A 322 0.65 -11.47 -6.74
N VAL A 323 0.95 -12.50 -7.53
CA VAL A 323 -0.01 -13.58 -7.83
C VAL A 323 -0.29 -14.38 -6.57
N VAL A 324 0.76 -14.81 -5.86
CA VAL A 324 0.65 -15.56 -4.59
C VAL A 324 -0.16 -14.78 -3.56
N CYS A 325 0.12 -13.48 -3.41
CA CYS A 325 -0.64 -12.60 -2.51
C CYS A 325 -2.13 -12.54 -2.86
N MET A 326 -2.46 -12.42 -4.15
CA MET A 326 -3.85 -12.43 -4.60
C MET A 326 -4.51 -13.80 -4.46
N ALA A 327 -3.74 -14.89 -4.58
CA ALA A 327 -4.24 -16.24 -4.33
C ALA A 327 -4.62 -16.44 -2.86
N PHE A 328 -3.76 -16.01 -1.91
CA PHE A 328 -4.11 -15.97 -0.49
C PHE A 328 -5.36 -15.11 -0.22
N GLN A 329 -5.42 -13.91 -0.78
CA GLN A 329 -6.60 -13.06 -0.67
C GLN A 329 -7.85 -13.77 -1.19
N GLY A 330 -7.76 -14.43 -2.34
CA GLY A 330 -8.83 -15.20 -2.94
C GLY A 330 -9.32 -16.32 -2.02
N LEU A 331 -8.41 -17.08 -1.40
CA LEU A 331 -8.77 -18.15 -0.46
C LEU A 331 -9.52 -17.61 0.77
N GLY A 332 -9.06 -16.48 1.33
CA GLY A 332 -9.78 -15.80 2.41
C GLY A 332 -11.17 -15.32 1.98
N GLN A 333 -11.30 -14.76 0.77
CA GLN A 333 -12.58 -14.33 0.20
C GLN A 333 -13.52 -15.51 -0.09
N ARG A 334 -12.98 -16.69 -0.37
CA ARG A 334 -13.78 -17.91 -0.58
C ARG A 334 -14.48 -18.38 0.68
N GLY A 335 -13.89 -18.14 1.85
CA GLY A 335 -14.46 -18.58 3.12
C GLY A 335 -14.38 -20.10 3.35
N ASP A 336 -13.68 -20.84 2.49
CA ASP A 336 -13.52 -22.29 2.61
C ASP A 336 -12.42 -22.63 3.60
N ARG A 337 -12.81 -23.08 4.81
CA ARG A 337 -11.89 -23.42 5.89
C ARG A 337 -10.91 -24.55 5.56
N ARG A 338 -11.16 -25.34 4.51
CA ARG A 338 -10.20 -26.36 4.05
C ARG A 338 -8.85 -25.74 3.68
N ALA A 339 -8.83 -24.48 3.24
CA ALA A 339 -7.62 -23.76 2.91
C ALA A 339 -6.72 -23.46 4.12
N GLU A 340 -7.23 -23.53 5.36
CA GLU A 340 -6.43 -23.19 6.57
C GLU A 340 -5.14 -24.02 6.66
N LYS A 341 -5.22 -25.34 6.38
CA LYS A 341 -4.06 -26.23 6.43
C LYS A 341 -3.01 -25.85 5.38
N ASP A 342 -3.43 -25.57 4.16
CA ASP A 342 -2.57 -25.16 3.06
C ASP A 342 -1.91 -23.80 3.30
N ILE A 343 -2.67 -22.84 3.85
CA ILE A 343 -2.15 -21.51 4.18
C ILE A 343 -1.15 -21.60 5.34
N LEU A 344 -1.44 -22.39 6.38
CA LEU A 344 -0.52 -22.62 7.50
C LEU A 344 0.77 -23.31 7.08
N LYS A 345 0.71 -24.24 6.11
CA LYS A 345 1.91 -24.87 5.54
C LYS A 345 2.79 -23.83 4.84
N ARG A 346 2.19 -22.97 4.00
CA ARG A 346 2.92 -22.01 3.17
C ARG A 346 3.45 -20.81 3.97
N ILE A 347 2.68 -20.28 4.92
CA ILE A 347 3.15 -19.15 5.76
C ILE A 347 4.40 -19.53 6.57
N ARG A 348 4.54 -20.79 6.98
CA ARG A 348 5.71 -21.31 7.70
C ARG A 348 6.93 -21.51 6.81
N ALA A 349 6.72 -21.80 5.52
CA ALA A 349 7.80 -22.04 4.56
C ALA A 349 8.24 -20.78 3.82
N SER A 350 7.38 -19.76 3.73
CA SER A 350 7.69 -18.51 3.04
C SER A 350 8.60 -17.62 3.88
N ASN A 351 9.62 -17.05 3.23
CA ASN A 351 10.44 -15.97 3.77
C ASN A 351 10.03 -14.59 3.22
N HIS A 352 8.92 -14.53 2.47
CA HIS A 352 8.46 -13.31 1.82
C HIS A 352 7.40 -12.61 2.70
N TRP A 353 7.75 -11.45 3.25
CA TRP A 353 6.92 -10.76 4.24
C TRP A 353 5.51 -10.40 3.73
N TYR A 354 5.36 -10.00 2.46
CA TYR A 354 4.01 -9.78 1.89
C TYR A 354 3.19 -11.07 1.80
N GLU A 355 3.78 -12.18 1.37
CA GLU A 355 3.05 -13.45 1.27
C GLU A 355 2.57 -13.87 2.66
N GLN A 356 3.45 -13.79 3.67
CA GLN A 356 3.08 -14.06 5.05
C GLN A 356 1.96 -13.14 5.55
N TRP A 357 2.02 -11.85 5.20
CA TRP A 357 0.99 -10.88 5.56
C TRP A 357 -0.36 -11.22 4.93
N TYR A 358 -0.39 -11.53 3.63
CA TYR A 358 -1.61 -11.93 2.92
C TYR A 358 -2.15 -13.28 3.43
N ALA A 359 -1.27 -14.25 3.66
CA ALA A 359 -1.60 -15.56 4.24
C ALA A 359 -2.23 -15.41 5.62
N TYR A 360 -1.65 -14.60 6.50
CA TYR A 360 -2.22 -14.33 7.82
C TYR A 360 -3.60 -13.70 7.73
N ARG A 361 -3.78 -12.69 6.86
CA ARG A 361 -5.09 -12.06 6.65
C ARG A 361 -6.12 -13.04 6.10
N ALA A 362 -5.72 -13.96 5.21
CA ALA A 362 -6.57 -15.02 4.71
C ALA A 362 -7.02 -15.95 5.85
N LEU A 363 -6.09 -16.40 6.71
CA LEU A 363 -6.42 -17.19 7.91
C LEU A 363 -7.43 -16.46 8.81
N ARG A 364 -7.21 -15.17 9.09
CA ARG A 364 -8.15 -14.37 9.90
C ARG A 364 -9.53 -14.28 9.25
N ALA A 365 -9.61 -14.15 7.93
CA ALA A 365 -10.88 -14.15 7.20
C ALA A 365 -11.62 -15.50 7.27
N LEU A 366 -10.90 -16.62 7.36
CA LEU A 366 -11.47 -17.96 7.57
C LEU A 366 -11.92 -18.21 9.02
N GLY A 367 -11.61 -17.28 9.94
CA GLY A 367 -11.94 -17.37 11.36
C GLY A 367 -10.86 -18.06 12.19
N TRP A 368 -9.69 -18.34 11.62
CA TRP A 368 -8.55 -18.86 12.35
C TRP A 368 -8.07 -17.83 13.37
N LYS A 369 -7.74 -18.31 14.57
CA LYS A 369 -7.21 -17.50 15.67
C LYS A 369 -5.85 -18.02 16.07
N GLN A 370 -4.89 -17.10 16.16
CA GLN A 370 -3.57 -17.42 16.68
C GLN A 370 -3.71 -17.84 18.14
N LYS A 371 -3.14 -19.00 18.47
CA LYS A 371 -3.05 -19.49 19.85
C LYS A 371 -1.82 -18.91 20.52
N ARG A 372 -1.83 -18.86 21.85
CA ARG A 372 -0.69 -18.41 22.66
C ARG A 372 0.58 -19.12 22.21
N SER A 373 1.67 -18.37 22.05
CA SER A 373 2.99 -18.97 21.84
C SER A 373 3.33 -19.81 23.07
N LYS A 374 3.71 -21.07 22.85
CA LYS A 374 4.23 -21.92 23.93
C LYS A 374 5.58 -21.39 24.42
#